data_AF-A0A558F4P5-F1
#
_entry.id   AF-A0A558F4P5-F1
#
_cell.length_a   1.000
_cell.length_b   1.000
_cell.length_c   1.000
_cell.angle_alpha   90.00
_cell.angle_beta   90.00
_cell.angle_gamma   90.00
#
_symmetry.space_group_name_H-M   'P 1'
#
loop_
_entity.id
_entity.type
_entity.pdbx_description
1 polymer ?
#
loop_
_entity_poly.entity_id
_entity_poly.type
_entity_poly.pdbx_seq_one_letter_code
_entity_poly.pdbx_strand_id
1 'polypeptide(L)'
;MTEINAVLTAEQACEIVLSLFDGVMRDGKPERFVIQSCELSANGDYWVIRSNSEDYVVHGMAEFCYVGVNAHLINVMTGERETVVSCMSVDEYLQDKYDLEAVSGNQYVLTPAIDRGDKPALVNLRRKLQCTYPQTLALLTGKQRLWLTGKRRLLEDAQRLLLEQGITTQIELVLDAGEAVAIGVETWHIEAVLRAVRERLC
;
A
#
# COMPACT_ATOMS: atom_id res chain seq x y z
N MET A 1 9.77 7.23 -37.42
CA MET A 1 10.99 7.07 -36.61
C MET A 1 10.54 6.90 -35.19
N THR A 2 10.51 5.65 -34.71
CA THR A 2 10.22 5.34 -33.32
C THR A 2 11.50 5.65 -32.55
N GLU A 3 11.50 6.69 -31.73
CA GLU A 3 12.56 6.87 -30.74
C GLU A 3 12.57 5.62 -29.88
N ILE A 4 13.64 4.84 -30.00
CA ILE A 4 13.93 3.79 -29.03
C ILE A 4 14.30 4.57 -27.77
N ASN A 5 13.34 4.81 -26.87
CA ASN A 5 13.64 5.34 -25.54
C ASN A 5 14.70 4.43 -24.94
N ALA A 6 15.92 4.93 -24.82
CA ALA A 6 17.02 4.17 -24.25
C ALA A 6 16.68 3.88 -22.79
N VAL A 7 16.57 2.60 -22.46
CA VAL A 7 16.42 2.10 -21.09
C VAL A 7 17.55 2.68 -20.25
N LEU A 8 17.20 3.40 -19.17
CA LEU A 8 18.19 3.93 -18.24
C LEU A 8 18.99 2.79 -17.62
N THR A 9 20.31 2.94 -17.60
CA THR A 9 21.20 2.01 -16.91
C THR A 9 21.18 2.25 -15.40
N ALA A 10 21.61 1.25 -14.64
CA ALA A 10 21.78 1.38 -13.19
C ALA A 10 22.74 2.52 -12.82
N GLU A 11 23.81 2.73 -13.60
CA GLU A 11 24.79 3.80 -13.39
C GLU A 11 24.13 5.18 -13.52
N GLN A 12 23.39 5.41 -14.60
CA GLN A 12 22.66 6.67 -14.81
C GLN A 12 21.61 6.91 -13.73
N ALA A 13 20.89 5.86 -13.31
CA ALA A 13 19.91 5.97 -12.23
C ALA A 13 20.56 6.32 -10.88
N CYS A 14 21.71 5.72 -10.56
CA CYS A 14 22.52 6.06 -9.40
C CYS A 14 23.01 7.51 -9.42
N GLU A 15 23.49 7.99 -10.57
CA GLU A 15 23.93 9.40 -10.73
C GLU A 15 22.78 10.39 -10.48
N ILE A 16 21.59 10.09 -11.01
CA ILE A 16 20.38 10.90 -10.75
C ILE A 16 20.13 11.00 -9.25
N VAL A 17 20.21 9.88 -8.52
CA VAL A 17 19.97 9.87 -7.06
C VAL A 17 21.08 10.61 -6.30
N LEU A 18 22.35 10.42 -6.64
CA LEU A 18 23.46 11.09 -5.96
C LEU A 18 23.41 12.61 -6.12
N SER A 19 23.02 13.11 -7.31
CA SER A 19 22.88 14.55 -7.57
C SER A 19 21.84 15.25 -6.69
N LEU A 20 20.91 14.51 -6.08
CA LEU A 20 19.93 15.07 -5.14
C LEU A 20 20.58 15.63 -3.88
N PHE A 21 21.78 15.16 -3.56
CA PHE A 21 22.52 15.52 -2.36
C PHE A 21 23.66 16.51 -2.64
N ASP A 22 23.76 17.01 -3.88
CA ASP A 22 24.75 18.02 -4.24
C ASP A 22 24.57 19.28 -3.40
N GLY A 23 25.63 19.68 -2.71
CA GLY A 23 25.63 20.85 -1.84
C GLY A 23 25.01 20.64 -0.45
N VAL A 24 24.64 19.40 -0.09
CA VAL A 24 24.26 19.08 1.30
C VAL A 24 25.50 19.27 2.19
N MET A 25 25.32 19.98 3.30
CA MET A 25 26.38 20.28 4.26
C MET A 25 26.04 19.71 5.62
N ARG A 26 27.04 19.17 6.32
CA ARG A 26 26.96 18.76 7.73
C ARG A 26 28.11 19.40 8.49
N ASP A 27 27.80 20.09 9.60
CA ASP A 27 28.78 20.80 10.43
C ASP A 27 29.74 21.72 9.64
N GLY A 28 29.20 22.37 8.60
CA GLY A 28 29.95 23.29 7.74
C GLY A 28 30.87 22.61 6.73
N LYS A 29 30.81 21.29 6.57
CA LYS A 29 31.56 20.53 5.56
C LYS A 29 30.60 19.89 4.55
N PRO A 30 31.01 19.70 3.28
CA PRO A 30 30.23 18.95 2.32
C PRO A 30 29.96 17.53 2.84
N GLU A 31 28.69 17.17 2.87
CA GLU A 31 28.26 15.81 3.22
C GLU A 31 28.32 14.94 1.97
N ARG A 32 28.84 13.71 2.11
CA ARG A 32 28.98 12.78 0.99
C ARG A 32 27.95 11.68 1.14
N PHE A 33 27.10 11.54 0.13
CA PHE A 33 26.17 10.42 0.03
C PHE A 33 26.74 9.36 -0.89
N VAL A 34 26.45 8.09 -0.58
CA VAL A 34 26.85 6.94 -1.37
C VAL A 34 25.66 6.02 -1.59
N ILE A 35 25.72 5.24 -2.67
CA ILE A 35 24.73 4.21 -2.97
C ILE A 35 25.01 2.99 -2.08
N GLN A 36 24.01 2.61 -1.29
CA GLN A 36 24.00 1.38 -0.51
C GLN A 36 23.59 0.18 -1.35
N SER A 37 22.55 0.34 -2.19
CA SER A 37 22.13 -0.67 -3.17
C SER A 37 21.41 -0.03 -4.36
N CYS A 38 21.49 -0.71 -5.50
CA CYS A 38 20.75 -0.37 -6.72
C CYS A 38 20.32 -1.68 -7.37
N GLU A 39 19.01 -1.92 -7.36
CA GLU A 39 18.40 -3.17 -7.80
C GLU A 39 17.23 -2.87 -8.73
N LEU A 40 16.99 -3.72 -9.72
CA LEU A 40 15.83 -3.58 -10.59
C LEU A 40 14.59 -4.16 -9.89
N SER A 41 13.45 -3.47 -10.00
CA SER A 41 12.16 -3.96 -9.49
C SER A 41 11.80 -5.32 -10.12
N ALA A 42 10.91 -6.07 -9.47
CA ALA A 42 10.46 -7.37 -9.97
C ALA A 42 9.84 -7.30 -11.39
N ASN A 43 9.19 -6.17 -11.71
CA ASN A 43 8.59 -5.94 -13.03
C ASN A 43 9.56 -5.34 -14.06
N GLY A 44 10.78 -4.98 -13.66
CA GLY A 44 11.80 -4.44 -14.56
C GLY A 44 11.61 -2.96 -14.95
N ASP A 45 10.68 -2.27 -14.31
CA ASP A 45 10.18 -0.93 -14.67
C ASP A 45 10.77 0.20 -13.81
N TYR A 46 11.37 -0.14 -12.67
CA TYR A 46 12.00 0.82 -11.76
C TYR A 46 13.38 0.34 -11.28
N TRP A 47 14.35 1.25 -11.25
CA TRP A 47 15.54 1.09 -10.41
C TRP A 47 15.19 1.50 -8.99
N VAL A 48 15.37 0.57 -8.05
CA VAL A 48 15.21 0.76 -6.61
C VAL A 48 16.58 1.08 -6.03
N ILE A 49 16.77 2.33 -5.59
CA ILE A 49 18.06 2.83 -5.15
C ILE A 49 17.99 3.26 -3.71
N ARG A 50 18.89 2.70 -2.89
CA ARG A 50 19.08 3.07 -1.49
C ARG A 50 20.39 3.83 -1.38
N SER A 51 20.34 5.01 -0.76
CA SER A 51 21.51 5.85 -0.53
C SER A 51 21.46 6.46 0.86
N ASN A 52 22.63 6.71 1.44
CA ASN A 52 22.76 7.41 2.72
C ASN A 52 24.15 8.04 2.81
N SER A 53 24.49 8.64 3.95
CA SER A 53 25.84 9.18 4.20
C SER A 53 26.92 8.10 4.04
N GLU A 54 28.08 8.51 3.53
CA GLU A 54 29.28 7.67 3.44
C GLU A 54 29.66 7.10 4.82
N ASP A 55 29.59 7.95 5.86
CA ASP A 55 29.90 7.55 7.24
C ASP A 55 28.97 6.44 7.76
N TYR A 56 27.69 6.46 7.42
CA TYR A 56 26.78 5.39 7.80
C TYR A 56 27.00 4.12 6.98
N VAL A 57 27.03 4.24 5.65
CA VAL A 57 27.03 3.07 4.75
C VAL A 57 28.38 2.35 4.74
N VAL A 58 29.48 3.10 4.67
CA VAL A 58 30.84 2.57 4.52
C VAL A 58 31.50 2.36 5.88
N HIS A 59 31.29 3.29 6.82
CA HIS A 59 31.97 3.27 8.13
C HIS A 59 31.10 2.75 9.27
N GLY A 60 29.81 2.48 9.04
CA GLY A 60 28.91 1.88 10.03
C GLY A 60 28.54 2.82 11.19
N MET A 61 28.71 4.12 11.01
CA MET A 61 28.43 5.13 12.06
C MET A 61 26.92 5.42 12.12
N ALA A 62 26.23 4.72 13.02
CA ALA A 62 24.77 4.77 13.13
C ALA A 62 24.21 6.17 13.44
N GLU A 63 24.99 7.01 14.12
CA GLU A 63 24.65 8.41 14.42
C GLU A 63 24.52 9.30 13.17
N PHE A 64 25.10 8.88 12.04
CA PHE A 64 25.02 9.59 10.76
C PHE A 64 24.02 8.97 9.79
N CYS A 65 23.18 8.05 10.26
CA CYS A 65 22.10 7.49 9.47
C CYS A 65 21.01 8.55 9.23
N TYR A 66 20.84 8.97 7.98
CA TYR A 66 19.70 9.79 7.58
C TYR A 66 18.45 8.90 7.49
N VAL A 67 17.42 9.28 8.24
CA VAL A 67 16.12 8.59 8.28
C VAL A 67 15.04 9.39 7.53
N GLY A 68 13.93 8.74 7.17
CA GLY A 68 12.79 9.34 6.49
C GLY A 68 12.62 8.89 5.04
N VAL A 69 13.71 8.49 4.38
CA VAL A 69 13.69 7.88 3.05
C VAL A 69 14.06 6.39 3.17
N ASN A 70 13.23 5.53 2.59
CA ASN A 70 13.53 4.11 2.42
C ASN A 70 14.39 3.90 1.17
N ALA A 71 13.92 4.40 0.03
CA ALA A 71 14.54 4.26 -1.27
C ALA A 71 14.05 5.35 -2.24
N HIS A 72 14.80 5.58 -3.30
CA HIS A 72 14.37 6.30 -4.48
C HIS A 72 14.02 5.30 -5.58
N LEU A 73 12.95 5.58 -6.32
CA LEU A 73 12.56 4.82 -7.50
C LEU A 73 12.85 5.67 -8.73
N ILE A 74 13.60 5.15 -9.69
CA ILE A 74 13.81 5.79 -10.99
C ILE A 74 13.11 4.95 -12.05
N ASN A 75 12.11 5.52 -12.71
CA ASN A 75 11.44 4.85 -13.82
C ASN A 75 12.46 4.57 -14.92
N VAL A 76 12.54 3.30 -15.33
CA VAL A 76 13.57 2.80 -16.26
C VAL A 76 13.43 3.44 -17.65
N MET A 77 12.23 3.81 -18.05
CA MET A 77 11.94 4.37 -19.38
C MET A 77 11.95 5.89 -19.40
N THR A 78 11.47 6.55 -18.35
CA THR A 78 11.28 8.01 -18.33
C THR A 78 12.33 8.75 -17.50
N GLY A 79 13.02 8.06 -16.60
CA GLY A 79 13.89 8.70 -15.60
C GLY A 79 13.17 9.47 -14.52
N GLU A 80 11.83 9.42 -14.48
CA GLU A 80 11.04 10.04 -13.43
C GLU A 80 11.41 9.44 -12.06
N ARG A 81 11.59 10.32 -11.09
CA ARG A 81 12.00 9.96 -9.74
C ARG A 81 10.83 10.02 -8.77
N GLU A 82 10.68 8.96 -7.99
CA GLU A 82 9.77 8.89 -6.85
C GLU A 82 10.58 8.58 -5.57
N THR A 83 10.05 8.94 -4.40
CA THR A 83 10.68 8.68 -3.11
C THR A 83 9.75 7.81 -2.26
N VAL A 84 10.24 6.63 -1.86
CA VAL A 84 9.57 5.76 -0.89
C VAL A 84 10.00 6.17 0.51
N VAL A 85 9.04 6.52 1.35
CA VAL A 85 9.30 6.94 2.74
C VAL A 85 9.64 5.74 3.63
N SER A 86 10.41 5.97 4.70
CA SER A 86 10.94 4.91 5.57
C SER A 86 9.89 4.06 6.30
N CYS A 87 8.64 4.52 6.39
CA CYS A 87 7.55 3.78 7.03
C CYS A 87 6.82 2.78 6.11
N MET A 88 7.24 2.63 4.85
CA MET A 88 6.63 1.75 3.86
C MET A 88 7.70 0.96 3.13
N SER A 89 7.46 -0.33 2.86
CA SER A 89 8.38 -1.12 2.03
C SER A 89 8.30 -0.70 0.55
N VAL A 90 9.36 -0.95 -0.21
CA VAL A 90 9.35 -0.67 -1.66
C VAL A 90 8.33 -1.56 -2.38
N ASP A 91 8.25 -2.83 -1.99
CA ASP A 91 7.33 -3.78 -2.60
C ASP A 91 5.87 -3.37 -2.38
N GLU A 92 5.49 -2.94 -1.17
CA GLU A 92 4.15 -2.41 -0.92
C GLU A 92 3.85 -1.15 -1.74
N TYR A 93 4.83 -0.24 -1.85
CA TYR A 93 4.65 1.01 -2.60
C TYR A 93 4.40 0.71 -4.09
N LEU A 94 5.23 -0.15 -4.69
CA LEU A 94 5.09 -0.55 -6.09
C LEU A 94 3.80 -1.34 -6.32
N GLN A 95 3.47 -2.28 -5.44
CA GLN A 95 2.22 -3.04 -5.55
C GLN A 95 1.00 -2.12 -5.48
N ASP A 96 0.98 -1.14 -4.56
CA ASP A 96 -0.10 -0.16 -4.47
C ASP A 96 -0.24 0.63 -5.80
N LYS A 97 0.89 0.94 -6.47
CA LYS A 97 0.89 1.62 -7.77
C LYS A 97 0.32 0.72 -8.88
N TYR A 98 0.79 -0.52 -8.97
CA TYR A 98 0.30 -1.47 -9.97
C TYR A 98 -1.17 -1.78 -9.79
N ASP A 99 -1.64 -1.89 -8.54
CA ASP A 99 -3.05 -2.08 -8.24
C ASP A 99 -3.90 -0.90 -8.71
N LEU A 100 -3.43 0.34 -8.52
CA LEU A 100 -4.11 1.56 -9.00
C LEU A 100 -4.18 1.63 -10.53
N GLU A 101 -3.13 1.18 -11.23
CA GLU A 101 -3.14 1.09 -12.69
C GLU A 101 -4.08 -0.02 -13.18
N ALA A 102 -4.05 -1.19 -12.52
CA ALA A 102 -4.86 -2.34 -12.89
C ALA A 102 -6.37 -2.10 -12.74
N VAL A 103 -6.80 -1.33 -11.74
CA VAL A 103 -8.24 -1.08 -11.54
C VAL A 103 -8.90 -0.27 -12.66
N SER A 104 -8.13 0.45 -13.49
CA SER A 104 -8.65 1.17 -14.68
C SER A 104 -9.89 2.03 -14.39
N GLY A 105 -9.90 2.73 -13.24
CA GLY A 105 -11.02 3.56 -12.80
C GLY A 105 -12.08 2.84 -11.94
N ASN A 106 -11.99 1.52 -11.75
CA ASN A 106 -12.75 0.79 -10.74
C ASN A 106 -12.16 0.99 -9.34
N GLN A 107 -12.87 0.49 -8.33
CA GLN A 107 -12.49 0.50 -6.93
C GLN A 107 -12.56 -0.92 -6.35
N TYR A 108 -11.58 -1.27 -5.53
CA TYR A 108 -11.63 -2.50 -4.74
C TYR A 108 -12.61 -2.31 -3.58
N VAL A 109 -13.52 -3.26 -3.41
CA VAL A 109 -14.47 -3.26 -2.30
C VAL A 109 -14.49 -4.63 -1.65
N LEU A 110 -14.37 -4.65 -0.32
CA LEU A 110 -14.58 -5.82 0.49
C LEU A 110 -16.09 -6.03 0.70
N THR A 111 -16.59 -7.20 0.34
CA THR A 111 -17.99 -7.59 0.45
C THR A 111 -18.14 -8.89 1.24
N PRO A 112 -19.30 -9.16 1.86
CA PRO A 112 -19.57 -10.44 2.48
C PRO A 112 -19.70 -11.54 1.44
N ALA A 113 -19.05 -12.68 1.70
CA ALA A 113 -19.24 -13.92 0.97
C ALA A 113 -20.01 -14.93 1.84
N ILE A 114 -21.08 -14.45 2.48
CA ILE A 114 -21.93 -15.24 3.39
C ILE A 114 -23.24 -15.57 2.71
N ASP A 115 -23.59 -16.86 2.68
CA ASP A 115 -24.92 -17.29 2.25
C ASP A 115 -25.97 -16.93 3.32
N ARG A 116 -27.10 -16.36 2.89
CA ARG A 116 -28.23 -16.06 3.77
C ARG A 116 -28.90 -17.32 4.31
N GLY A 117 -28.69 -18.47 3.68
CA GLY A 117 -29.09 -19.78 4.20
C GLY A 117 -28.25 -20.26 5.39
N ASP A 118 -27.03 -19.74 5.54
CA ASP A 118 -26.09 -20.14 6.59
C ASP A 118 -26.42 -19.45 7.93
N LYS A 119 -27.35 -20.05 8.67
CA LYS A 119 -27.77 -19.55 9.99
C LYS A 119 -26.60 -19.39 10.97
N PRO A 120 -25.66 -20.35 11.10
CA PRO A 120 -24.45 -20.16 11.90
C PRO A 120 -23.65 -18.90 11.53
N ALA A 121 -23.38 -18.67 10.25
CA ALA A 121 -22.63 -17.49 9.79
C ALA A 121 -23.37 -16.19 10.10
N LEU A 122 -24.69 -16.15 9.90
CA LEU A 122 -25.53 -14.99 10.24
C LEU A 122 -25.51 -14.69 11.75
N VAL A 123 -25.61 -15.71 12.59
CA VAL A 123 -25.56 -15.55 14.06
C VAL A 123 -24.19 -15.06 14.50
N ASN A 124 -23.11 -15.57 13.88
CA ASN A 124 -21.75 -15.14 14.19
C ASN A 124 -21.53 -13.67 13.79
N LEU A 125 -21.89 -13.30 12.56
CA LEU A 125 -21.78 -11.94 12.05
C LEU A 125 -22.53 -10.96 12.96
N ARG A 126 -23.79 -11.28 13.29
CA ARG A 126 -24.63 -10.47 14.17
C ARG A 126 -23.97 -10.26 15.55
N ARG A 127 -23.41 -11.32 16.13
CA ARG A 127 -22.76 -11.27 17.44
C ARG A 127 -21.48 -10.42 17.41
N LYS A 128 -20.65 -10.58 16.38
CA LYS A 128 -19.38 -9.86 16.23
C LYS A 128 -19.60 -8.37 15.94
N LEU A 129 -20.58 -8.03 15.12
CA LEU A 129 -20.96 -6.65 14.83
C LEU A 129 -21.94 -6.05 15.84
N GLN A 130 -22.39 -6.82 16.84
CA GLN A 130 -23.34 -6.37 17.86
C GLN A 130 -24.58 -5.67 17.27
N CYS A 131 -25.09 -6.16 16.15
CA CYS A 131 -26.20 -5.55 15.41
C CYS A 131 -27.49 -6.37 15.50
N THR A 132 -28.59 -5.81 15.02
CA THR A 132 -29.89 -6.51 14.94
C THR A 132 -29.94 -7.45 13.73
N TYR A 133 -30.90 -8.38 13.72
CA TYR A 133 -31.08 -9.29 12.58
C TYR A 133 -31.43 -8.55 11.27
N PRO A 134 -32.34 -7.54 11.24
CA PRO A 134 -32.57 -6.74 10.04
C PRO A 134 -31.30 -6.04 9.53
N GLN A 135 -30.50 -5.45 10.44
CA GLN A 135 -29.22 -4.82 10.08
C GLN A 135 -28.21 -5.83 9.51
N THR A 136 -28.17 -7.04 10.09
CA THR A 136 -27.31 -8.13 9.56
C THR A 136 -27.70 -8.47 8.13
N LEU A 137 -29.00 -8.57 7.82
CA LEU A 137 -29.45 -8.84 6.45
C LEU A 137 -29.15 -7.68 5.51
N ALA A 138 -29.30 -6.44 5.99
CA ALA A 138 -29.06 -5.26 5.19
C ALA A 138 -27.58 -5.20 4.73
N LEU A 139 -26.62 -5.54 5.61
CA LEU A 139 -25.20 -5.70 5.28
C LEU A 139 -24.91 -6.79 4.23
N LEU A 140 -25.83 -7.71 3.96
CA LEU A 140 -25.65 -8.78 2.96
C LEU A 140 -26.37 -8.48 1.63
N THR A 141 -26.97 -7.29 1.50
CA THR A 141 -27.86 -6.94 0.39
C THR A 141 -27.61 -5.52 -0.13
N GLY A 142 -27.99 -5.28 -1.39
CA GLY A 142 -28.06 -3.93 -1.95
C GLY A 142 -26.77 -3.13 -1.80
N LYS A 143 -26.90 -1.83 -1.51
CA LYS A 143 -25.77 -0.90 -1.36
C LYS A 143 -24.97 -1.12 -0.06
N GLN A 144 -25.58 -1.68 0.98
CA GLN A 144 -24.92 -1.94 2.26
C GLN A 144 -24.06 -3.21 2.24
N ARG A 145 -24.11 -4.00 1.16
CA ARG A 145 -23.17 -5.09 0.87
C ARG A 145 -21.73 -4.60 0.63
N LEU A 146 -21.58 -3.39 0.13
CA LEU A 146 -20.27 -2.78 -0.11
C LEU A 146 -19.73 -2.27 1.22
N TRP A 147 -18.85 -3.03 1.88
CA TRP A 147 -18.46 -2.74 3.26
C TRP A 147 -17.32 -1.76 3.33
N LEU A 148 -16.15 -2.16 2.83
CA LEU A 148 -14.90 -1.41 2.97
C LEU A 148 -14.30 -1.17 1.60
N THR A 149 -13.66 -0.02 1.39
CA THR A 149 -12.91 0.32 0.17
C THR A 149 -11.53 0.86 0.54
N GLY A 150 -10.58 0.80 -0.38
CA GLY A 150 -9.21 1.27 -0.14
C GLY A 150 -8.18 0.54 -0.98
N LYS A 151 -6.92 0.63 -0.55
CA LYS A 151 -5.82 -0.12 -1.17
C LYS A 151 -6.05 -1.62 -1.02
N ARG A 152 -5.76 -2.38 -2.07
CA ARG A 152 -6.00 -3.82 -2.10
C ARG A 152 -5.38 -4.55 -0.92
N ARG A 153 -4.10 -4.30 -0.62
CA ARG A 153 -3.41 -4.92 0.52
C ARG A 153 -4.11 -4.69 1.86
N LEU A 154 -4.67 -3.49 2.08
CA LEU A 154 -5.38 -3.16 3.31
C LEU A 154 -6.71 -3.91 3.40
N LEU A 155 -7.39 -4.12 2.26
CA LEU A 155 -8.59 -4.94 2.20
C LEU A 155 -8.26 -6.43 2.39
N GLU A 156 -7.13 -6.91 1.90
CA GLU A 156 -6.63 -8.28 2.13
C GLU A 156 -6.29 -8.51 3.61
N ASP A 157 -5.64 -7.53 4.26
CA ASP A 157 -5.40 -7.56 5.70
C ASP A 157 -6.72 -7.58 6.50
N ALA A 158 -7.68 -6.72 6.14
CA ALA A 158 -9.01 -6.70 6.76
C ALA A 158 -9.78 -8.01 6.51
N GLN A 159 -9.69 -8.58 5.31
CA GLN A 159 -10.26 -9.89 4.96
C GLN A 159 -9.68 -10.99 5.85
N ARG A 160 -8.36 -11.04 6.03
CA ARG A 160 -7.71 -12.00 6.94
C ARG A 160 -8.22 -11.86 8.37
N LEU A 161 -8.27 -10.63 8.88
CA LEU A 161 -8.76 -10.35 10.25
C LEU A 161 -10.23 -10.78 10.42
N LEU A 162 -11.09 -10.54 9.42
CA LEU A 162 -12.49 -10.99 9.45
C LEU A 162 -12.61 -12.51 9.37
N LEU A 163 -11.78 -13.15 8.54
CA LEU A 163 -11.74 -14.61 8.43
C LEU A 163 -11.35 -15.28 9.74
N GLU A 164 -10.40 -14.71 10.49
CA GLU A 164 -10.04 -15.17 11.84
C GLU A 164 -11.21 -15.08 12.84
N GLN A 165 -12.19 -14.19 12.59
CA GLN A 165 -13.44 -14.12 13.36
C GLN A 165 -14.54 -15.04 12.83
N GLY A 166 -14.27 -15.84 11.80
CA GLY A 166 -15.25 -16.69 11.12
C GLY A 166 -16.23 -15.88 10.26
N ILE A 167 -15.81 -14.74 9.72
CA ILE A 167 -16.60 -13.91 8.80
C ILE A 167 -15.97 -14.04 7.41
N THR A 168 -16.67 -14.72 6.50
CA THR A 168 -16.17 -14.92 5.13
C THR A 168 -16.48 -13.69 4.27
N THR A 169 -15.47 -13.16 3.60
CA THR A 169 -15.57 -12.00 2.72
C THR A 169 -14.81 -12.25 1.42
N GLN A 170 -15.07 -11.42 0.42
CA GLN A 170 -14.37 -11.40 -0.86
C GLN A 170 -14.07 -9.97 -1.29
N ILE A 171 -13.04 -9.78 -2.11
CA ILE A 171 -12.71 -8.48 -2.70
C ILE A 171 -13.26 -8.47 -4.13
N GLU A 172 -14.11 -7.48 -4.42
CA GLU A 172 -14.70 -7.25 -5.73
C GLU A 172 -14.15 -5.97 -6.33
N LEU A 173 -14.06 -5.91 -7.66
CA LEU A 173 -13.83 -4.68 -8.41
C LEU A 173 -15.19 -4.13 -8.86
N VAL A 174 -15.49 -2.90 -8.45
CA VAL A 174 -16.75 -2.22 -8.79
C VAL A 174 -16.47 -0.84 -9.36
N LEU A 175 -17.35 -0.34 -10.23
CA LEU A 175 -17.23 1.01 -10.80
C LEU A 175 -17.44 2.11 -9.76
N ASP A 176 -18.32 1.87 -8.79
CA ASP A 176 -18.68 2.81 -7.73
C ASP A 176 -18.79 2.05 -6.41
N ALA A 177 -17.90 2.34 -5.46
CA ALA A 177 -17.96 1.77 -4.11
C ALA A 177 -19.12 2.34 -3.27
N GLY A 178 -19.84 3.34 -3.79
CA GLY A 178 -20.95 3.99 -3.13
C GLY A 178 -20.53 4.57 -1.79
N GLU A 179 -21.16 4.09 -0.73
CA GLU A 179 -20.89 4.52 0.65
C GLU A 179 -20.01 3.52 1.41
N ALA A 180 -19.27 2.65 0.71
CA ALA A 180 -18.28 1.78 1.37
C ALA A 180 -17.29 2.64 2.18
N VAL A 181 -16.95 2.17 3.37
CA VAL A 181 -16.09 2.91 4.29
C VAL A 181 -14.65 2.79 3.81
N ALA A 182 -14.01 3.93 3.52
CA ALA A 182 -12.61 3.97 3.16
C ALA A 182 -11.75 3.60 4.38
N ILE A 183 -10.89 2.59 4.24
CA ILE A 183 -9.96 2.18 5.29
C ILE A 183 -8.52 2.53 4.93
N GLY A 184 -7.78 3.01 5.93
CA GLY A 184 -6.34 3.25 5.87
C GLY A 184 -5.56 2.36 6.82
N VAL A 185 -4.30 2.73 7.03
CA VAL A 185 -3.33 2.02 7.90
C VAL A 185 -3.78 1.94 9.36
N GLU A 186 -4.69 2.82 9.79
CA GLU A 186 -5.29 2.79 11.12
C GLU A 186 -6.20 1.58 11.36
N THR A 187 -6.58 0.86 10.30
CA THR A 187 -7.46 -0.33 10.37
C THR A 187 -6.66 -1.64 10.46
N TRP A 188 -5.58 -1.63 11.25
CA TRP A 188 -4.63 -2.75 11.36
C TRP A 188 -5.03 -3.85 12.37
N HIS A 189 -6.12 -3.66 13.13
CA HIS A 189 -6.60 -4.62 14.13
C HIS A 189 -8.11 -4.88 14.02
N ILE A 190 -8.56 -6.03 14.50
CA ILE A 190 -9.93 -6.51 14.28
C ILE A 190 -11.02 -5.54 14.77
N GLU A 191 -10.86 -4.93 15.96
CA GLU A 191 -11.86 -3.98 16.46
C GLU A 191 -12.04 -2.75 15.57
N ALA A 192 -10.97 -2.28 14.91
CA ALA A 192 -11.05 -1.19 13.95
C ALA A 192 -11.82 -1.62 12.70
N VAL A 193 -11.54 -2.83 12.19
CA VAL A 193 -12.26 -3.41 11.04
C VAL A 193 -13.75 -3.59 11.36
N LEU A 194 -14.10 -4.19 12.50
CA LEU A 194 -15.50 -4.39 12.90
C LEU A 194 -16.22 -3.06 13.14
N ARG A 195 -15.54 -2.04 13.67
CA ARG A 195 -16.08 -0.68 13.77
C ARG A 195 -16.37 -0.10 12.38
N ALA A 196 -15.42 -0.17 11.44
CA ALA A 196 -15.62 0.33 10.08
C ALA A 196 -16.80 -0.37 9.37
N VAL A 197 -16.95 -1.69 9.53
CA VAL A 197 -18.11 -2.40 8.97
C VAL A 197 -19.43 -1.94 9.61
N ARG A 198 -19.44 -1.65 10.92
CA ARG A 198 -20.64 -1.12 11.61
C ARG A 198 -21.06 0.26 11.11
N GLU A 199 -20.13 1.09 10.65
CA GLU A 199 -20.47 2.42 10.11
C GLU A 199 -21.37 2.34 8.86
N ARG A 200 -21.40 1.18 8.16
CA ARG A 200 -22.35 0.93 7.06
C ARG A 200 -23.81 0.78 7.52
N LEU A 201 -24.05 0.67 8.82
CA LEU A 201 -25.38 0.59 9.42
C LEU A 201 -25.91 1.95 9.89
N CYS A 202 -25.08 2.99 9.88
CA CYS A 202 -25.41 4.34 10.33
C CYS A 202 -26.03 5.18 9.22
#